data_AF-A0A7X6YWG8-F1
#
_entry.id   AF-A0A7X6YWG8-F1
#
_cell.length_a   1.000
_cell.length_b   1.000
_cell.length_c   1.000
_cell.angle_alpha   90.00
_cell.angle_beta   90.00
_cell.angle_gamma   90.00
#
_symmetry.space_group_name_H-M   'P 1'
#
loop_
_entity.id
_entity.type
_entity.pdbx_description
1 polymer ?
#
loop_
_entity_poly.entity_id
_entity_poly.type
_entity_poly.pdbx_seq_one_letter_code
_entity_poly.pdbx_strand_id
1 'polypeptide(L)'
;MLTREQALNHLNLPPEATNEAIEKAYQRMVRRYPPEFHPDRFRQIDESYRTLTSLAFVVEHLLAAQNTEPTANIVQLLADLPLTAGQDAVAASLRDL
;
A
#
# COMPACT_ATOMS: atom_id res chain seq x y z
N MET A 1 -3.63 2.12 -24.67
CA MET A 1 -2.92 2.21 -23.37
C MET A 1 -2.59 0.81 -22.93
N LEU A 2 -1.35 0.58 -22.49
CA LEU A 2 -0.93 -0.71 -21.94
C LEU A 2 -1.59 -0.92 -20.58
N THR A 3 -2.19 -2.09 -20.34
CA THR A 3 -2.83 -2.42 -19.06
C THR A 3 -1.81 -2.93 -18.04
N ARG A 4 -2.12 -2.85 -16.74
CA ARG A 4 -1.25 -3.37 -15.67
C ARG A 4 -0.90 -4.84 -15.87
N GLU A 5 -1.88 -5.67 -16.22
CA GLU A 5 -1.69 -7.11 -16.43
C GLU A 5 -0.74 -7.38 -17.60
N GLN A 6 -0.92 -6.68 -18.72
CA GLN A 6 -0.01 -6.77 -19.86
C GLN A 6 1.41 -6.33 -19.50
N ALA A 7 1.56 -5.26 -18.73
CA ALA A 7 2.86 -4.78 -18.28
C ALA A 7 3.58 -5.79 -17.37
N LEU A 8 2.85 -6.44 -16.45
CA LEU A 8 3.40 -7.51 -15.60
C LEU A 8 3.79 -8.74 -16.43
N ASN A 9 2.97 -9.13 -17.40
CA ASN A 9 3.28 -10.23 -18.32
C ASN A 9 4.54 -9.95 -19.14
N HIS A 10 4.72 -8.73 -19.65
CA HIS A 10 5.94 -8.35 -20.36
C HIS A 10 7.19 -8.44 -19.49
N LEU A 11 7.08 -8.13 -18.19
CA LEU A 11 8.18 -8.26 -17.22
C LEU A 11 8.31 -9.69 -16.65
N ASN A 12 7.46 -10.62 -17.05
CA ASN A 12 7.34 -11.97 -16.51
C ASN A 12 7.16 -11.96 -14.98
N LEU A 13 6.23 -11.14 -14.51
CA LEU A 13 5.91 -10.98 -13.10
C LEU A 13 4.47 -11.42 -12.80
N PRO A 14 4.22 -11.97 -11.60
CA PRO A 14 2.88 -12.30 -11.16
C PRO A 14 2.07 -11.03 -10.81
N PRO A 15 0.73 -11.12 -10.76
CA PRO A 15 -0.15 -10.00 -10.42
C PRO A 15 0.14 -9.34 -9.06
N GLU A 16 0.69 -10.11 -8.13
CA GLU A 16 1.05 -9.73 -6.76
C GLU A 16 2.47 -9.17 -6.62
N ALA A 17 3.18 -8.95 -7.74
CA ALA A 17 4.54 -8.45 -7.71
C ALA A 17 4.65 -7.08 -7.00
N THR A 18 5.62 -6.96 -6.10
CA THR A 18 5.95 -5.73 -5.39
C THR A 18 6.76 -4.78 -6.27
N ASN A 19 6.84 -3.50 -5.88
CA ASN A 19 7.66 -2.51 -6.58
C ASN A 19 9.14 -2.94 -6.69
N GLU A 20 9.68 -3.56 -5.64
CA GLU A 20 11.06 -4.08 -5.65
C GLU A 20 11.23 -5.21 -6.69
N ALA A 21 10.23 -6.09 -6.82
CA ALA A 21 10.23 -7.15 -7.82
C ALA A 21 10.14 -6.60 -9.25
N ILE A 22 9.36 -5.54 -9.46
CA ILE A 22 9.23 -4.81 -10.73
C ILE A 22 10.58 -4.20 -11.13
N GLU A 23 11.27 -3.53 -10.21
CA GLU A 23 12.57 -2.92 -10.47
C GLU A 23 13.65 -3.97 -10.76
N LYS A 24 13.72 -5.04 -9.97
CA LYS A 24 14.65 -6.15 -10.22
C LYS A 24 14.41 -6.84 -11.57
N ALA A 25 13.14 -7.01 -11.95
CA ALA A 25 12.79 -7.59 -13.26
C ALA A 25 13.21 -6.67 -14.40
N TYR A 26 12.96 -5.36 -14.29
CA TYR A 26 13.38 -4.37 -15.27
C TYR A 26 14.90 -4.39 -15.48
N GLN A 27 15.69 -4.30 -14.41
CA GLN A 27 17.16 -4.34 -14.48
C GLN A 27 17.67 -5.63 -15.15
N ARG A 28 17.09 -6.78 -14.81
CA ARG A 28 17.43 -8.07 -15.41
C ARG A 28 17.11 -8.10 -16.91
N MET A 29 15.96 -7.56 -17.31
CA MET A 29 15.53 -7.57 -18.71
C MET A 29 16.30 -6.58 -19.56
N VAL A 30 16.64 -5.39 -19.07
CA VAL A 30 17.49 -4.43 -19.80
C VAL A 30 18.89 -5.00 -20.04
N ARG A 31 19.46 -5.71 -19.07
CA ARG A 31 20.74 -6.42 -19.25
C ARG A 31 20.66 -7.52 -20.30
N ARG A 32 19.53 -8.21 -20.40
CA ARG A 32 19.29 -9.29 -21.37
C ARG A 32 18.92 -8.77 -22.76
N TYR A 33 18.24 -7.63 -22.82
CA TYR A 33 17.72 -7.00 -24.05
C TYR A 33 18.19 -5.55 -24.12
N PRO A 34 19.50 -5.32 -24.34
CA PRO A 34 20.03 -3.98 -24.53
C PRO A 34 19.40 -3.28 -25.74
N PRO A 35 19.21 -1.95 -25.69
CA PRO A 35 18.52 -1.19 -26.74
C PRO A 35 19.27 -1.20 -28.07
N GLU A 36 20.60 -1.36 -28.05
CA GLU A 36 21.42 -1.38 -29.26
C GLU A 36 21.20 -2.64 -30.11
N PHE A 37 20.84 -3.76 -29.47
CA PHE A 37 20.66 -5.05 -30.15
C PHE A 37 19.18 -5.46 -30.22
N HIS A 38 18.35 -4.98 -29.30
CA HIS A 38 16.94 -5.36 -29.17
C HIS A 38 16.04 -4.14 -28.90
N PRO A 39 15.96 -3.17 -29.82
CA PRO A 39 15.28 -1.90 -29.59
C PRO A 39 13.78 -2.08 -29.34
N ASP A 40 13.11 -2.99 -30.05
CA ASP A 40 11.67 -3.21 -29.90
C ASP A 40 11.32 -3.88 -28.57
N ARG A 41 12.14 -4.85 -28.14
CA ARG A 41 11.99 -5.50 -26.83
C ARG A 41 12.27 -4.51 -25.70
N PHE A 42 13.33 -3.71 -25.83
CA PHE A 42 13.66 -2.69 -24.85
C PHE A 42 12.50 -1.70 -24.70
N ARG A 43 11.93 -1.21 -25.82
CA ARG A 43 10.77 -0.30 -25.80
C ARG A 43 9.58 -0.92 -25.04
N GLN A 44 9.29 -2.19 -25.28
CA GLN A 44 8.20 -2.90 -24.59
C GLN A 44 8.46 -3.04 -23.08
N ILE A 45 9.71 -3.34 -22.69
CA ILE A 45 10.13 -3.46 -21.29
C ILE A 45 10.02 -2.09 -20.59
N ASP A 46 10.51 -1.03 -21.23
CA ASP A 46 10.48 0.34 -20.70
C ASP A 46 9.05 0.87 -20.54
N GLU A 47 8.20 0.71 -21.56
CA GLU A 47 6.80 1.11 -21.49
C GLU A 47 6.04 0.38 -20.37
N SER A 48 6.34 -0.91 -20.18
CA SER A 48 5.74 -1.72 -19.11
C SER A 48 6.18 -1.23 -17.73
N TYR A 49 7.47 -0.95 -17.55
CA TYR A 49 8.00 -0.40 -16.30
C TYR A 49 7.39 0.98 -15.98
N ARG A 50 7.29 1.87 -16.97
CA ARG A 50 6.69 3.21 -16.79
C ARG A 50 5.20 3.13 -16.45
N THR A 51 4.47 2.19 -17.06
CA THR A 51 3.06 1.96 -16.75
C THR A 51 2.89 1.55 -15.28
N LEU A 52 3.71 0.60 -14.82
CA LEU A 52 3.70 0.07 -13.46
C LEU A 52 4.28 1.03 -12.41
N THR A 53 4.99 2.09 -12.80
CA THR A 53 5.55 3.08 -11.87
C THR A 53 4.88 4.45 -11.99
N SER A 54 3.92 4.59 -12.90
CA SER A 54 3.21 5.84 -13.13
C SER A 54 2.41 6.27 -11.89
N LEU A 55 2.21 7.59 -11.74
CA LEU A 55 1.51 8.20 -10.60
C LEU A 55 0.12 7.59 -10.36
N ALA A 56 -0.61 7.22 -11.41
CA ALA A 56 -1.91 6.55 -11.28
C ALA A 56 -1.80 5.23 -10.50
N PHE A 57 -0.74 4.45 -10.77
CA PHE A 57 -0.48 3.21 -10.04
C PHE A 57 -0.01 3.48 -8.60
N VAL A 58 0.85 4.48 -8.39
CA VAL A 58 1.29 4.87 -7.04
C VAL A 58 0.08 5.29 -6.19
N VAL A 59 -0.85 6.05 -6.76
CA VAL A 59 -2.08 6.47 -6.09
C VAL A 59 -2.99 5.28 -5.79
N GLU A 60 -3.22 4.36 -6.74
CA GLU A 60 -3.99 3.13 -6.48
C GLU A 60 -3.38 2.29 -5.35
N HIS A 61 -2.06 2.11 -5.35
CA HIS A 61 -1.37 1.33 -4.32
C HIS A 61 -1.43 2.01 -2.94
N LEU A 62 -1.25 3.34 -2.89
CA LEU A 62 -1.39 4.11 -1.65
C LEU A 62 -2.82 4.05 -1.10
N LEU A 63 -3.83 4.18 -1.96
CA LEU A 63 -5.24 4.07 -1.57
C LEU A 63 -5.59 2.64 -1.11
N ALA A 64 -5.03 1.61 -1.74
CA ALA A 64 -5.22 0.23 -1.31
C ALA A 64 -4.60 -0.06 0.06
N ALA A 65 -3.42 0.51 0.36
CA ALA A 65 -2.75 0.36 1.65
C ALA A 65 -3.50 1.04 2.82
N GLN A 66 -4.21 2.14 2.55
CA GLN A 66 -4.99 2.88 3.55
C GLN A 66 -6.25 2.14 4.03
N ASN A 67 -6.64 1.03 3.37
CA ASN A 67 -7.75 0.18 3.81
C ASN A 67 -7.32 -0.96 4.75
N THR A 68 -6.06 -0.98 5.19
CA THR A 68 -5.57 -1.91 6.22
C THR A 68 -5.89 -1.31 7.59
N GLU A 69 -7.09 -1.55 8.06
CA GLU A 69 -7.63 -1.11 9.35
C GLU A 69 -6.70 -1.43 10.54
N PRO A 70 -6.47 -0.47 11.45
CA PRO A 70 -6.36 -0.76 12.87
C PRO A 70 -7.56 -0.18 13.62
N THR A 71 -8.78 -0.42 13.16
CA THR A 71 -10.01 0.00 13.88
C THR A 71 -10.44 -1.01 14.95
N ALA A 72 -9.92 -2.24 14.90
CA ALA A 72 -10.30 -3.31 15.83
C ALA A 72 -9.96 -3.00 17.30
N ASN A 73 -9.13 -1.98 17.59
CA ASN A 73 -8.61 -1.78 18.93
C ASN A 73 -9.17 -0.56 19.68
N ILE A 74 -10.08 0.24 19.11
CA ILE A 74 -10.66 1.37 19.84
C ILE A 74 -11.68 0.89 20.89
N VAL A 75 -12.49 -0.12 20.56
CA VAL A 75 -13.49 -0.66 21.47
C VAL A 75 -12.83 -1.41 22.63
N GLN A 76 -11.77 -2.18 22.36
CA GLN A 76 -11.02 -2.89 23.40
C GLN A 76 -10.23 -1.92 24.30
N LEU A 77 -9.63 -0.86 23.71
CA LEU A 77 -8.94 0.18 24.46
C LEU A 77 -9.88 0.99 25.37
N LEU A 78 -11.13 1.22 24.96
CA LEU A 78 -12.15 1.86 25.80
C LEU A 78 -12.69 0.91 26.88
N ALA A 79 -12.75 -0.39 26.62
CA ALA A 79 -13.20 -1.40 27.58
C ALA A 79 -12.17 -1.65 28.69
N ASP A 80 -10.88 -1.49 28.40
CA ASP A 80 -9.78 -1.68 29.36
C ASP A 80 -9.40 -0.40 30.12
N LEU A 81 -10.13 0.71 29.94
CA LEU A 81 -9.96 1.90 30.77
C LEU A 81 -10.47 1.58 32.19
N PRO A 82 -9.61 1.65 33.22
CA PRO A 82 -10.11 1.55 34.58
C PRO A 82 -10.95 2.81 34.86
N LEU A 83 -12.27 2.63 34.97
CA LEU A 83 -13.17 3.63 35.56
C LEU A 83 -12.84 3.76 37.05
N THR A 84 -11.67 4.32 37.38
CA THR A 84 -11.30 4.62 38.75
C THR A 84 -11.92 5.96 39.13
N ALA A 85 -13.05 5.85 39.83
CA ALA A 85 -13.48 6.70 40.93
C ALA A 85 -13.46 8.22 40.70
N GLY A 86 -14.62 8.75 40.32
CA GLY A 86 -14.93 10.18 40.44
C GLY A 86 -16.39 10.45 40.80
N GLN A 87 -17.12 9.49 41.40
CA GLN A 87 -18.53 9.68 41.81
C GLN A 87 -18.72 9.96 43.31
N ASP A 88 -17.66 10.00 44.13
CA ASP A 88 -17.80 10.18 45.58
C ASP A 88 -17.85 11.65 46.06
N ALA A 89 -17.86 12.65 45.17
CA ALA A 89 -17.77 14.06 45.61
C ALA A 89 -19.07 14.88 45.56
N VAL A 90 -20.19 14.39 45.02
CA VAL A 90 -21.39 15.23 44.78
C VAL A 90 -22.59 14.94 45.67
N ALA A 91 -22.60 13.85 46.45
CA ALA A 91 -23.77 13.47 47.25
C ALA A 91 -23.72 13.88 48.74
N ALA A 92 -22.60 14.45 49.22
CA ALA A 92 -22.43 14.78 50.64
C ALA A 92 -22.66 16.26 51.02
N SER A 93 -23.02 17.15 50.07
CA SER A 93 -23.26 18.59 50.34
C SER A 93 -24.74 18.99 50.45
N LEU A 94 -25.68 18.07 50.65
CA LEU A 94 -27.12 18.38 50.77
C LEU A 94 -27.79 17.72 52.00
N ARG A 95 -27.10 17.64 53.13
CA ARG A 95 -27.71 17.18 54.40
C ARG A 95 -27.44 18.04 55.65
N ASP A 96 -26.83 19.21 55.51
CA ASP A 96 -26.71 20.18 56.62
C ASP A 96 -27.32 21.54 56.22
N LEU A 97 -28.65 21.56 56.05
CA LEU A 97 -29.47 22.77 56.03
C LEU A 97 -30.81 22.49 56.69
#